data_AF-A0A968GN40-F1
#
_entry.id   AF-A0A968GN40-F1
#
_cell.length_a   1.000
_cell.length_b   1.000
_cell.length_c   1.000
_cell.angle_alpha   90.00
_cell.angle_beta   90.00
_cell.angle_gamma   90.00
#
_symmetry.space_group_name_H-M   'P 1'
#
loop_
_entity.id
_entity.type
_entity.pdbx_description
1 polymer ?
#
loop_
_entity_poly.entity_id
_entity_poly.type
_entity_poly.pdbx_seq_one_letter_code
_entity_poly.pdbx_strand_id
1 'polypeptide(L)'
;MDNASLDAEFNNTLSALTMQGLDLNKVRGGRKGQQQLAQAVAMESANRVLTRNALDVLKSIAVGEYKSPEERAAEAEAAAEAAQAEAQPAEAEAETEPAAAEVEAPTAETEPKSEGEAESKSE
;
A
#
# COMPACT_ATOMS: atom_id res chain seq x y z
N MET A 1 13.48 -3.16 0.76
CA MET A 1 13.02 -3.36 -0.63
C MET A 1 11.96 -2.31 -0.86
N ASP A 2 12.20 -1.35 -1.77
CA ASP A 2 11.48 -0.09 -1.73
C ASP A 2 10.22 -0.14 -2.60
N ASN A 3 9.05 0.10 -2.01
CA ASN A 3 7.77 0.07 -2.72
C ASN A 3 7.74 1.06 -3.89
N ALA A 4 8.33 2.24 -3.75
CA ALA A 4 8.41 3.22 -4.82
C ALA A 4 9.14 2.68 -6.07
N SER A 5 10.20 1.89 -5.88
CA SER A 5 10.93 1.26 -6.99
C SER A 5 10.13 0.14 -7.66
N LEU A 6 9.40 -0.64 -6.86
CA LEU A 6 8.53 -1.71 -7.35
C LEU A 6 7.37 -1.15 -8.18
N ASP A 7 6.72 -0.09 -7.71
CA ASP A 7 5.61 0.55 -8.39
C ASP A 7 6.08 1.23 -9.69
N ALA A 8 7.26 1.86 -9.68
CA ALA A 8 7.85 2.46 -10.87
C ALA A 8 8.13 1.39 -11.96
N GLU A 9 8.76 0.28 -11.60
CA GLU A 9 9.04 -0.82 -12.55
C GLU A 9 7.76 -1.54 -13.00
N PHE A 10 6.76 -1.68 -12.12
CA PHE A 10 5.45 -2.21 -12.49
C PHE A 10 4.76 -1.32 -13.53
N ASN A 11 4.73 -0.01 -13.30
CA ASN A 11 4.14 0.93 -14.26
C ASN A 11 4.93 0.99 -15.57
N ASN A 12 6.25 0.89 -15.50
CA ASN A 12 7.11 0.85 -16.68
C ASN A 12 6.85 -0.42 -17.51
N THR A 13 6.82 -1.59 -16.88
CA THR A 13 6.52 -2.86 -17.57
C THR A 13 5.11 -2.88 -18.13
N LEU A 14 4.12 -2.37 -17.39
CA LEU A 14 2.74 -2.23 -17.89
C LEU A 14 2.68 -1.28 -19.09
N SER A 15 3.35 -0.13 -19.02
CA SER A 15 3.42 0.83 -20.12
C SER A 15 4.08 0.21 -21.36
N ALA A 16 5.18 -0.52 -21.19
CA ALA A 16 5.84 -1.24 -22.27
C ALA A 16 4.93 -2.29 -22.93
N LEU A 17 4.17 -3.04 -22.12
CA LEU A 17 3.20 -4.02 -22.62
C LEU A 17 2.06 -3.35 -23.41
N THR A 18 1.56 -2.21 -22.94
CA THR A 18 0.54 -1.45 -23.68
C THR A 18 1.08 -0.90 -25.00
N MET A 19 2.33 -0.42 -25.03
CA MET A 19 3.00 0.03 -26.27
C MET A 19 3.25 -1.12 -27.25
N GLN A 20 3.48 -2.33 -26.74
CA GLN A 20 3.57 -3.55 -27.55
C GLN A 20 2.20 -4.00 -28.11
N GLY A 21 1.12 -3.29 -27.78
CA GLY A 21 -0.22 -3.56 -28.27
C GLY A 21 -1.04 -4.51 -27.39
N LEU A 22 -0.62 -4.74 -26.15
CA LEU A 22 -1.42 -5.51 -25.19
C LEU A 22 -2.65 -4.68 -24.76
N ASP A 23 -3.83 -5.17 -25.12
CA ASP A 23 -5.11 -4.57 -24.68
C ASP A 23 -5.64 -5.37 -23.48
N LEU A 24 -5.59 -4.75 -22.29
CA LEU A 24 -6.04 -5.35 -21.03
C LEU A 24 -7.51 -5.82 -21.10
N ASN A 25 -8.35 -5.17 -21.91
CA ASN A 25 -9.76 -5.53 -22.05
C ASN A 25 -9.97 -6.77 -22.93
N LYS A 26 -9.01 -7.08 -23.81
CA LYS A 26 -9.03 -8.27 -24.68
C LYS A 26 -8.25 -9.44 -24.10
N VAL A 27 -7.70 -9.29 -22.89
CA VAL A 27 -7.00 -10.38 -22.20
C VAL A 27 -7.95 -11.56 -22.01
N ARG A 28 -7.51 -12.72 -22.48
CA ARG A 28 -8.29 -13.96 -22.42
C ARG A 28 -8.55 -14.32 -20.95
N GLY A 29 -9.82 -14.57 -20.62
CA GLY A 29 -10.24 -14.85 -19.24
C GLY A 29 -10.79 -13.64 -18.46
N GLY A 30 -10.97 -12.49 -19.12
CA GLY A 30 -11.62 -11.32 -18.53
C GLY A 30 -10.92 -10.85 -17.25
N ARG A 31 -11.69 -10.60 -16.18
CA ARG A 31 -11.15 -10.16 -14.88
C ARG A 31 -10.10 -11.11 -14.29
N LYS A 32 -10.27 -12.42 -14.44
CA LYS A 32 -9.29 -13.40 -13.95
C LYS A 32 -7.99 -13.35 -14.76
N GLY A 33 -8.10 -13.20 -16.08
CA GLY A 33 -6.93 -13.03 -16.96
C GLY A 33 -6.18 -11.75 -16.66
N GLN A 34 -6.90 -10.65 -16.39
CA GLN A 34 -6.30 -9.39 -15.96
C GLN A 34 -5.58 -9.51 -14.62
N GLN A 35 -6.16 -10.22 -13.64
CA GLN A 35 -5.50 -10.47 -12.35
C GLN A 35 -4.24 -11.32 -12.50
N GLN A 36 -4.28 -12.37 -13.31
CA GLN A 36 -3.11 -13.21 -13.60
C GLN A 36 -2.02 -12.43 -14.31
N LEU A 37 -2.38 -11.58 -15.27
CA LEU A 37 -1.45 -10.67 -15.93
C LEU A 37 -0.83 -9.71 -14.91
N ALA A 38 -1.63 -9.04 -14.09
CA ALA A 38 -1.13 -8.12 -13.07
C ALA A 38 -0.17 -8.82 -12.09
N GLN A 39 -0.49 -10.05 -11.68
CA GLN A 39 0.39 -10.87 -10.85
C GLN A 39 1.70 -11.22 -11.57
N ALA A 40 1.64 -11.60 -12.85
CA ALA A 40 2.83 -11.89 -13.64
C ALA A 40 3.72 -10.64 -13.80
N VAL A 41 3.11 -9.49 -14.07
CA VAL A 41 3.80 -8.19 -14.17
C VAL A 41 4.43 -7.80 -12.83
N ALA A 42 3.74 -8.03 -11.70
CA ALA A 42 4.30 -7.79 -10.37
C ALA A 42 5.49 -8.71 -10.04
N MET A 43 5.43 -9.98 -10.44
CA MET A 43 6.57 -10.88 -10.29
C MET A 43 7.74 -10.47 -11.18
N GLU A 44 7.46 -10.03 -12.42
CA GLU A 44 8.50 -9.54 -13.32
C GLU A 44 9.13 -8.24 -12.81
N SER A 45 8.33 -7.29 -12.32
CA SER A 45 8.84 -6.03 -11.76
C SER A 45 9.71 -6.27 -10.52
N ALA A 46 9.30 -7.20 -9.64
CA ALA A 46 10.11 -7.61 -8.51
C ALA A 46 11.47 -8.18 -8.96
N ASN A 47 11.49 -9.04 -9.98
CA ASN A 47 12.72 -9.60 -10.53
C ASN A 47 13.63 -8.52 -11.14
N ARG A 48 13.06 -7.55 -11.86
CA ARG A 48 13.82 -6.41 -12.42
C ARG A 48 14.42 -5.52 -11.33
N VAL A 49 13.67 -5.19 -10.28
CA VAL A 49 14.20 -4.42 -9.14
C VAL A 49 15.33 -5.18 -8.45
N LEU A 50 15.17 -6.48 -8.19
CA LEU A 50 16.21 -7.30 -7.56
C LEU A 50 17.49 -7.34 -8.37
N THR A 51 17.38 -7.57 -9.69
CA THR A 51 18.54 -7.62 -10.58
C THR A 51 19.23 -6.28 -10.68
N ARG A 52 18.48 -5.18 -10.80
CA ARG A 52 19.05 -3.84 -10.78
C ARG A 52 19.80 -3.57 -9.47
N ASN A 53 19.20 -3.87 -8.32
CA ASN A 53 19.83 -3.67 -7.02
C ASN A 53 21.12 -4.48 -6.86
N ALA A 54 21.14 -5.72 -7.38
CA ALA A 54 22.35 -6.55 -7.39
C ALA A 54 23.45 -5.92 -8.27
N LEU A 55 23.10 -5.39 -9.44
CA LEU A 55 24.05 -4.69 -10.31
C LEU A 55 24.54 -3.37 -9.68
N ASP A 56 23.68 -2.63 -9.00
CA ASP A 56 24.04 -1.40 -8.28
C ASP A 56 25.02 -1.71 -7.13
N VAL A 57 24.81 -2.81 -6.40
CA VAL A 57 25.76 -3.31 -5.40
C VAL A 57 27.11 -3.66 -6.03
N LEU A 58 27.12 -4.41 -7.13
CA LEU A 58 28.36 -4.75 -7.85
C LEU A 58 29.08 -3.49 -8.34
N LYS A 59 28.33 -2.48 -8.80
CA LYS A 59 28.87 -1.18 -9.18
C LYS A 59 29.50 -0.46 -7.99
N SER A 60 28.82 -0.41 -6.82
CA SER A 60 29.39 0.19 -5.62
C SER A 60 30.68 -0.52 -5.17
N ILE A 61 30.76 -1.85 -5.31
CA ILE A 61 32.00 -2.59 -5.03
C ILE A 61 33.11 -2.18 -6.01
N ALA A 62 32.80 -2.09 -7.29
CA ALA A 62 33.78 -1.70 -8.31
C ALA A 62 34.29 -0.26 -8.14
N VAL A 63 33.44 0.65 -7.67
CA VAL A 63 33.80 2.07 -7.40
C VAL A 63 34.46 2.25 -6.03
N GLY A 64 34.38 1.24 -5.15
CA GLY A 64 34.92 1.29 -3.78
C GLY A 64 34.01 2.01 -2.77
N GLU A 65 32.76 2.29 -3.14
CA GLU A 65 31.75 2.96 -2.31
C GLU A 65 30.76 1.95 -1.66
N TYR A 66 31.10 0.66 -1.68
CA TYR A 66 30.21 -0.36 -1.13
C TYR A 66 30.06 -0.22 0.39
N LYS A 67 28.82 0.03 0.83
CA LYS A 67 28.41 -0.07 2.23
C LYS A 67 27.70 -1.39 2.47
N SER A 68 28.09 -2.07 3.55
CA SER A 68 27.41 -3.29 3.99
C SER A 68 25.95 -3.00 4.37
N PRO A 69 25.06 -3.99 4.30
CA PRO A 69 23.66 -3.82 4.71
C PRO A 69 23.53 -3.42 6.18
N GLU A 70 24.46 -3.84 7.04
CA GLU A 70 24.48 -3.45 8.46
C GLU A 70 24.86 -1.97 8.64
N GLU A 71 25.89 -1.49 7.94
CA GLU A 71 26.27 -0.07 7.96
C GLU A 71 25.16 0.81 7.37
N ARG A 72 24.49 0.35 6.31
CA ARG A 72 23.37 1.08 5.70
C ARG A 72 22.14 1.13 6.60
N ALA A 73 21.87 0.06 7.35
CA ALA A 73 20.79 0.03 8.33
C ALA A 73 21.09 0.96 9.52
N ALA A 74 22.32 0.93 10.05
CA ALA A 74 22.75 1.82 11.10
C ALA A 74 22.73 3.31 10.67
N GLU A 75 23.13 3.63 9.44
CA GLU A 75 23.02 4.99 8.89
C GLU A 75 21.55 5.41 8.69
N ALA A 76 20.67 4.50 8.27
CA ALA A 76 19.24 4.79 8.12
C ALA A 76 18.53 4.97 9.46
N GLU A 77 18.89 4.19 10.48
CA GLU A 77 18.40 4.35 11.85
C GLU A 77 18.91 5.65 12.48
N ALA A 78 20.20 5.97 12.34
CA ALA A 78 20.76 7.23 12.80
C ALA A 78 20.13 8.44 12.10
N ALA A 79 19.85 8.36 10.80
CA ALA A 79 19.14 9.40 10.06
C ALA A 79 17.66 9.52 10.48
N ALA A 80 16.99 8.42 10.79
CA ALA A 80 15.62 8.42 11.28
C ALA A 80 15.51 8.96 12.72
N GLU A 81 16.50 8.69 13.56
CA GLU A 81 16.61 9.21 14.93
C GLU A 81 16.93 10.71 14.92
N ALA A 82 17.83 11.17 14.05
CA ALA A 82 18.10 12.59 13.84
C ALA A 82 16.87 13.35 13.33
N ALA A 83 16.11 12.78 12.39
CA ALA A 83 14.88 13.37 11.89
C ALA A 83 13.76 13.43 12.95
N GLN A 84 13.71 12.47 13.88
CA GLN A 84 12.78 12.52 15.02
C GLN A 84 13.21 13.52 16.10
N ALA A 85 14.52 13.73 16.29
CA ALA A 85 15.04 14.74 17.22
C ALA A 85 14.80 16.18 16.73
N GLU A 86 14.83 16.43 15.41
CA GLU A 86 14.48 17.73 14.82
C GLU A 86 12.97 17.99 14.76
N ALA A 87 12.13 16.96 14.90
CA ALA A 87 10.67 17.06 14.87
C ALA A 87 10.00 17.24 16.25
N GLN A 88 10.77 17.48 17.33
CA GLN A 88 10.20 17.91 18.62
C GLN A 88 10.10 19.44 18.68
N PRO A 89 8.95 20.05 18.34
CA PRO A 89 8.62 21.34 18.91
C PRO A 89 8.37 21.15 20.41
N ALA A 90 9.10 21.93 21.19
CA ALA A 90 8.76 22.20 22.58
C ALA A 90 7.35 22.80 22.63
N GLU A 91 6.40 22.06 23.20
CA GLU A 91 5.23 22.62 23.87
C GLU A 91 4.62 21.54 24.76
N ALA A 92 5.11 21.52 26.00
CA ALA A 92 4.34 21.05 27.12
C ALA A 92 3.28 22.11 27.46
N GLU A 93 2.13 21.63 27.92
CA GLU A 93 1.06 22.35 28.62
C GLU A 93 0.07 23.18 27.78
N ALA A 94 -1.04 22.54 27.40
CA ALA A 94 -2.36 22.92 27.91
C ALA A 94 -3.41 21.84 27.58
N GLU A 95 -3.67 20.98 28.57
CA GLU A 95 -4.95 20.31 28.72
C GLU A 95 -6.09 21.35 28.66
N THR A 96 -7.09 21.14 27.81
CA THR A 96 -8.52 21.38 28.12
C THR A 96 -9.39 20.91 26.96
N GLU A 97 -9.81 19.65 26.99
CA GLU A 97 -11.24 19.31 26.86
C GLU A 97 -11.62 18.66 28.20
N PRO A 98 -12.86 18.73 28.71
CA PRO A 98 -14.10 18.82 27.94
C PRO A 98 -15.16 19.78 28.53
N ALA A 99 -16.03 20.36 27.70
CA ALA A 99 -17.28 20.93 28.22
C ALA A 99 -18.41 20.81 27.21
N ALA A 100 -19.31 19.88 27.53
CA ALA A 100 -20.61 19.67 26.94
C ALA A 100 -21.47 20.95 26.90
N ALA A 101 -22.23 21.09 25.82
CA ALA A 101 -23.51 21.79 25.83
C ALA A 101 -24.51 20.93 25.03
N GLU A 102 -25.20 20.05 25.75
CA GLU A 102 -26.51 19.50 25.39
C GLU A 102 -27.53 20.63 25.19
N VAL A 103 -28.24 20.63 24.05
CA VAL A 103 -29.67 20.91 23.85
C VAL A 103 -29.97 20.26 22.48
N GLU A 104 -30.83 19.28 22.23
CA GLU A 104 -32.07 18.82 22.84
C GLU A 104 -32.33 17.36 22.38
N ALA A 105 -32.77 16.49 23.28
CA ALA A 105 -33.43 15.21 23.00
C ALA A 105 -34.95 15.37 23.27
N PRO A 106 -35.81 14.33 23.13
CA PRO A 106 -35.98 13.32 22.09
C PRO A 106 -37.46 13.27 21.60
N THR A 107 -37.75 12.67 20.43
CA THR A 107 -39.09 12.08 20.23
C THR A 107 -38.96 10.59 20.00
N ALA A 108 -39.53 9.88 20.95
CA ALA A 108 -39.55 8.45 21.15
C ALA A 108 -40.33 7.67 20.07
N GLU A 109 -39.89 6.43 19.92
CA GLU A 109 -40.67 5.19 19.79
C GLU A 109 -41.89 5.13 18.85
N THR A 110 -41.80 4.24 17.86
CA THR A 110 -42.63 3.01 17.87
C THR A 110 -42.00 1.91 16.99
N GLU A 111 -41.28 0.97 17.60
CA GLU A 111 -41.33 -0.46 17.21
C GLU A 111 -42.56 -1.11 17.90
N PRO A 112 -42.98 -2.37 17.66
CA PRO A 112 -42.67 -3.37 16.62
C PRO A 112 -43.93 -4.14 16.09
N LYS A 113 -43.68 -5.22 15.31
CA LYS A 113 -44.51 -6.44 15.04
C LYS A 113 -45.58 -6.44 13.93
N SER A 114 -45.40 -7.39 12.99
CA SER A 114 -46.32 -8.51 12.69
C SER A 114 -45.75 -9.26 11.46
N GLU A 115 -45.14 -10.44 11.63
CA GLU A 115 -45.75 -11.77 11.47
C GLU A 115 -46.31 -12.05 10.06
N GLY A 116 -45.71 -13.05 9.41
CA GLY A 116 -46.09 -13.61 8.12
C GLY A 116 -45.36 -14.94 7.93
N GLU A 117 -45.76 -15.91 8.74
CA GLU A 117 -45.35 -17.31 8.75
C GLU A 117 -45.99 -18.10 7.58
N ALA A 118 -45.37 -19.24 7.25
CA ALA A 118 -45.94 -20.45 6.63
C ALA A 118 -46.22 -20.43 5.10
N GLU A 119 -45.51 -21.24 4.30
CA GLU A 119 -45.90 -22.62 3.86
C GLU A 119 -46.38 -22.55 2.38
N SER A 120 -46.14 -23.45 1.41
CA SER A 120 -45.71 -24.85 1.27
C SER A 120 -45.24 -25.04 -0.19
N LYS A 121 -44.17 -25.77 -0.52
CA LYS A 121 -44.12 -27.21 -0.87
C LYS A 121 -45.31 -27.77 -1.68
N SER A 122 -44.99 -28.69 -2.61
CA SER A 122 -45.84 -29.55 -3.48
C SER A 122 -46.27 -28.87 -4.78
N GLU A 123 -46.18 -29.44 -5.99
CA GLU A 123 -45.92 -30.80 -6.50
C GLU A 123 -45.50 -30.67 -7.98
#